data_AF-A0A936F7M3-F1
#
_entry.id   AF-A0A936F7M3-F1
#
_cell.length_a   1.000
_cell.length_b   1.000
_cell.length_c   1.000
_cell.angle_alpha   90.00
_cell.angle_beta   90.00
_cell.angle_gamma   90.00
#
_symmetry.space_group_name_H-M   'P 1'
#
loop_
_entity.id
_entity.type
_entity.pdbx_description
1 polymer ?
#
loop_
_entity_poly.entity_id
_entity_poly.type
_entity_poly.pdbx_seq_one_letter_code
_entity_poly.pdbx_strand_id
1 'polypeptide(L)' 'MKRTLALLCLAGLLSACGGRVPLTPPVGKQLPQKGETYSTQASSDQLMTPDTQARPKRSDEQLKRSEERREDKFDLPPT' A
#
# COMPACT_ATOMS: atom_id res chain seq x y z
N MET A 1 13.89 -10.96 35.86
CA MET A 1 15.05 -10.57 35.03
C MET A 1 15.25 -11.46 33.80
N LYS A 2 15.38 -12.79 33.95
CA LYS A 2 15.59 -13.71 32.81
C LYS A 2 14.44 -13.70 31.78
N ARG A 3 13.19 -13.69 32.26
CA ARG A 3 11.97 -13.59 31.43
C ARG A 3 11.85 -12.27 30.68
N THR A 4 12.16 -11.15 31.35
CA THR A 4 12.15 -9.82 30.74
C THR A 4 13.21 -9.70 29.65
N LEU A 5 14.40 -10.27 29.85
CA LEU A 5 15.45 -10.31 28.84
C LEU A 5 15.04 -11.14 27.61
N ALA A 6 14.40 -12.29 27.81
CA ALA A 6 13.92 -13.13 26.72
C ALA A 6 12.84 -12.44 25.87
N LEU A 7 11.92 -11.71 26.50
CA LEU A 7 10.89 -10.93 25.80
C LEU A 7 11.49 -9.77 24.99
N LEU A 8 12.51 -9.08 25.53
CA LEU A 8 13.21 -8.01 24.84
C LEU A 8 13.97 -8.52 23.61
N CYS A 9 14.66 -9.66 23.72
CA CYS A 9 15.31 -10.29 22.56
C CYS A 9 14.28 -10.65 21.49
N LEU A 10 13.16 -11.29 21.86
CA LEU A 10 12.14 -11.68 20.90
C LEU A 10 11.54 -10.47 20.17
N ALA A 11 11.25 -9.38 20.89
CA ALA A 11 10.77 -8.14 20.31
C ALA A 11 11.79 -7.51 19.34
N GLY A 12 13.09 -7.56 19.67
CA GLY A 12 14.17 -7.07 18.80
C GLY A 12 14.34 -7.89 17.51
N LEU A 13 14.12 -9.20 17.54
CA LEU A 13 14.12 -10.01 16.32
C LEU A 13 12.96 -9.65 15.38
N LEU A 14 11.79 -9.30 15.94
CA LEU A 14 10.62 -8.93 15.13
C LEU A 14 10.76 -7.55 14.49
N SER A 15 11.55 -6.63 15.06
CA SER A 15 11.69 -5.27 14.52
C SER A 15 12.48 -5.20 13.21
N ALA A 16 13.16 -6.28 12.80
CA ALA A 16 13.88 -6.33 11.52
C ALA A 16 12.96 -6.69 10.32
N CYS A 17 11.72 -7.15 10.56
CA CYS A 17 10.81 -7.53 9.49
C CYS A 17 10.09 -6.30 8.93
N GLY A 18 10.39 -5.92 7.67
CA GLY A 18 9.72 -4.80 6.98
C GLY A 18 10.61 -3.61 6.63
N GLY A 19 11.94 -3.72 6.77
CA GLY A 19 12.87 -2.71 6.28
C GLY A 19 12.70 -2.44 4.77
N ARG A 20 12.64 -1.16 4.40
CA ARG A 20 12.59 -0.72 3.00
C ARG A 20 13.93 -0.11 2.64
N VAL A 21 14.64 -0.75 1.73
CA VAL A 21 15.90 -0.26 1.14
C VAL A 21 15.77 -0.31 -0.38
N PRO A 22 16.47 0.58 -1.11
CA PRO A 22 16.51 0.50 -2.56
C PRO A 22 16.98 -0.90 -2.98
N LEU A 23 16.22 -1.53 -3.87
CA LEU A 23 16.52 -2.87 -4.35
C LEU A 23 17.43 -2.81 -5.55
N THR A 24 18.47 -3.65 -5.53
CA THR A 24 19.35 -3.91 -6.67
C THR A 24 19.18 -5.36 -7.13
N PRO A 25 19.34 -5.65 -8.43
CA PRO A 25 19.40 -7.03 -8.90
C PRO A 25 20.48 -7.83 -8.14
N PRO A 26 20.27 -9.14 -7.94
CA PRO A 26 21.32 -10.02 -7.43
C PRO A 26 22.57 -9.96 -8.31
N VAL A 27 23.73 -10.27 -7.73
CA VAL A 27 25.00 -10.30 -8.47
C VAL A 27 24.88 -11.22 -9.70
N GLY A 28 25.28 -10.70 -10.86
CA GLY A 28 25.19 -11.42 -12.13
C GLY A 28 23.79 -11.48 -12.75
N LYS A 29 22.79 -10.82 -12.16
CA LYS A 29 21.45 -10.66 -12.74
C LYS A 29 21.25 -9.23 -13.24
N GLN A 30 20.36 -9.09 -14.21
CA GLN A 30 19.93 -7.82 -14.75
C GLN A 30 18.45 -7.59 -14.44
N LEU A 31 18.00 -6.36 -14.61
CA LEU A 31 16.58 -6.04 -14.56
C LEU A 31 15.82 -6.82 -15.64
N PRO A 32 14.52 -7.09 -15.43
CA PRO A 32 13.67 -7.67 -16.46
C PRO A 32 13.78 -6.89 -17.78
N GLN A 33 13.67 -7.62 -18.89
CA GLN A 33 13.62 -6.99 -20.19
C GLN A 33 12.38 -6.08 -20.27
N LYS A 34 12.58 -4.91 -20.87
CA LYS A 34 11.53 -3.97 -21.19
C LYS A 34 10.42 -4.66 -22.03
N GLY A 35 9.15 -4.44 -21.64
CA GLY A 35 8.01 -4.92 -22.43
C GLY A 35 7.91 -4.22 -23.79
N GLU A 36 7.29 -4.89 -24.76
CA GLU A 36 7.25 -4.46 -26.17
C GLU A 36 6.65 -3.06 -26.36
N THR A 37 5.63 -2.72 -25.57
CA THR A 37 4.88 -1.46 -25.67
C THR A 37 5.52 -0.29 -24.92
N TYR A 38 6.56 -0.52 -24.13
CA TYR A 38 7.23 0.54 -23.38
C TYR A 38 8.17 1.32 -24.32
N SER A 39 8.59 2.53 -23.94
CA SER A 39 9.62 3.30 -24.67
C SER A 39 11.03 3.06 -24.12
N THR A 40 11.15 2.86 -22.81
CA THR A 40 12.42 2.69 -22.09
C THR A 40 12.32 1.58 -21.04
N GLN A 41 13.45 1.06 -20.58
CA GLN A 41 13.51 0.06 -19.51
C GLN A 41 13.25 0.75 -18.16
N ALA A 42 12.39 0.15 -17.34
CA ALA A 42 12.07 0.68 -16.02
C ALA A 42 13.21 0.47 -15.01
N SER A 43 13.39 1.43 -14.09
CA SER A 43 14.29 1.28 -12.95
C SER A 43 13.73 0.31 -11.89
N SER A 44 14.56 -0.13 -10.94
CA SER A 44 14.08 -0.99 -9.84
C SER A 44 12.95 -0.33 -9.03
N ASP A 45 13.07 0.96 -8.72
CA ASP A 45 12.03 1.70 -7.99
C ASP A 45 10.72 1.79 -8.77
N GLN A 46 10.79 1.97 -10.09
CA GLN A 46 9.61 2.02 -10.96
C GLN A 46 8.89 0.66 -10.99
N LEU A 47 9.63 -0.45 -11.05
CA LEU A 47 9.05 -1.80 -11.03
C LEU A 47 8.38 -2.14 -9.68
N MET A 48 8.85 -1.55 -8.58
CA MET A 48 8.27 -1.75 -7.25
C MET A 48 7.11 -0.79 -6.94
N THR A 49 6.87 0.20 -7.81
CA THR A 49 5.78 1.17 -7.64
C THR A 49 4.51 0.61 -8.28
N PRO A 50 3.46 0.29 -7.49
CA PRO A 50 2.22 -0.22 -8.06
C PRO A 50 1.51 0.88 -8.85
N ASP A 51 0.97 0.52 -10.02
CA ASP A 51 0.17 1.42 -10.83
C ASP A 51 -1.27 1.56 -10.28
N THR A 52 -2.08 2.39 -10.94
CA THR A 52 -3.47 2.63 -10.56
C THR A 52 -4.38 1.43 -10.79
N GLN A 53 -4.01 0.49 -11.67
CA GLN A 53 -4.81 -0.71 -11.92
C GLN A 53 -4.56 -1.77 -10.84
N ALA A 54 -3.30 -1.93 -10.42
CA ALA A 54 -2.86 -2.83 -9.36
C ALA A 54 -3.25 -2.31 -7.98
N ARG A 55 -3.26 -1.00 -7.78
CA ARG A 55 -3.68 -0.36 -6.54
C ARG A 55 -4.58 0.85 -6.81
N PRO A 56 -5.85 0.62 -7.18
CA PRO A 56 -6.78 1.70 -7.43
C PRO A 56 -6.99 2.53 -6.18
N LYS A 57 -7.02 3.84 -6.37
CA LYS A 57 -7.44 4.75 -5.31
C LYS A 57 -8.91 4.47 -5.03
N ARG A 58 -9.27 4.37 -3.75
CA ARG A 58 -10.68 4.37 -3.38
C ARG A 58 -11.29 5.70 -3.79
N SER A 59 -12.39 5.62 -4.56
CA SER A 59 -13.26 6.75 -4.90
C SER A 59 -14.20 7.10 -3.75
N ASP A 60 -13.79 6.82 -2.52
CA ASP A 60 -14.46 7.35 -1.36
C ASP A 60 -14.15 8.85 -1.43
N GLU A 61 -15.08 9.61 -1.99
CA GLU A 61 -15.27 10.95 -1.52
C GLU A 61 -15.61 10.78 -0.04
N GLN A 62 -14.56 10.68 0.77
CA GLN A 62 -14.68 10.84 2.20
C GLN A 62 -15.35 12.19 2.31
N LEU A 63 -16.64 12.19 2.61
CA LEU A 63 -17.31 13.29 3.24
C LEU A 63 -16.36 13.67 4.39
N LYS A 64 -15.57 14.71 4.18
CA LYS A 64 -14.54 15.14 5.14
C LYS A 64 -15.19 15.60 6.46
N ARG A 65 -16.52 15.69 6.44
CA ARG A 65 -17.46 16.03 7.50
C ARG A 65 -18.82 15.40 7.14
N SER A 66 -19.60 14.98 8.13
CA SER A 66 -20.99 14.58 7.90
C SER A 66 -21.78 15.76 7.34
N GLU A 67 -22.37 15.59 6.17
CA GLU A 67 -23.35 16.54 5.61
C GLU A 67 -24.77 16.08 5.99
N GLU A 68 -25.63 17.05 6.26
CA GLU A 68 -27.03 16.78 6.55
C GLU A 68 -27.73 16.24 5.29
N ARG A 69 -28.43 15.12 5.46
CA ARG A 69 -29.12 14.47 4.35
C ARG A 69 -30.26 15.37 3.88
N ARG A 70 -30.42 15.54 2.57
CA ARG A 70 -31.57 16.27 2.02
C ARG A 70 -32.86 15.58 2.48
N GLU A 71 -33.88 16.40 2.70
CA GLU A 71 -35.23 15.96 3.00
C GLU A 71 -35.67 14.88 1.99
N ASP A 72 -36.09 13.73 2.51
CA ASP A 72 -36.51 12.61 1.69
C ASP A 72 -37.94 12.86 1.18
N LYS A 73 -38.06 13.11 -0.12
CA LYS A 73 -39.36 13.33 -0.78
C LYS A 73 -40.31 12.13 -0.68
N PHE A 74 -39.82 10.98 -0.25
CA PHE A 74 -40.59 9.75 -0.10
C PHE A 74 -40.89 9.39 1.36
N ASP A 75 -40.50 10.25 2.32
CA ASP A 75 -40.89 10.12 3.72
C ASP A 75 -42.33 10.57 3.93
N LEU A 76 -43.26 9.82 3.34
CA LEU A 76 -44.69 10.05 3.42
C LEU A 76 -45.23 9.49 4.75
N PRO A 77 -46.12 10.21 5.46
CA PRO A 77 -46.68 9.72 6.71
C PRO A 77 -47.53 8.45 6.49
N PRO A 78 -47.58 7.54 7.48
CA PRO A 78 -48.45 6.36 7.41
C PRO A 78 -49.92 6.78 7.39
N THR A 79 -50.72 6.14 6.53
CA THR A 79 -52.18 6.32 6.40
C THR A 79 -52.96 5.62 7.49
#